data_AF-A0AAP0QHS9-F1
#
_entry.id   AF-A0AAP0QHS9-F1
#
_cell.length_a   1.000
_cell.length_b   1.000
_cell.length_c   1.000
_cell.angle_alpha   90.00
_cell.angle_beta   90.00
_cell.angle_gamma   90.00
#
_symmetry.space_group_name_H-M   'P 1'
#
loop_
_entity.id
_entity.type
_entity.pdbx_description
1 polymer ?
#
loop_
_entity_poly.entity_id
_entity_poly.type
_entity_poly.pdbx_seq_one_letter_code
_entity_poly.pdbx_strand_id
1 'polypeptide(L)'
;MGGVGKTTLAQLVYKDDRVRRRFEIKAWTCVSEDFDVFRVTKSMLMSISNVTVNDNDLNSLQEKLEKELLKKKFLFVLGDLWNDNYNDWELLNRPFKAGTPGI
;
A
#
# COMPACT_ATOMS: atom_id res chain seq x y z
N MET A 1 23.13 -3.35 -2.26
CA MET A 1 23.32 -4.79 -2.60
C MET A 1 21.98 -5.42 -2.97
N GLY A 2 21.77 -5.64 -4.27
CA GLY A 2 20.63 -6.40 -4.80
C GLY A 2 20.92 -7.91 -4.81
N GLY A 3 19.89 -8.75 -4.75
CA GLY A 3 20.03 -10.20 -5.00
C GLY A 3 19.84 -11.16 -3.80
N VAL A 4 19.55 -10.67 -2.59
CA VAL A 4 19.31 -11.54 -1.41
C VAL A 4 17.91 -12.23 -1.44
N GLY A 5 17.13 -12.06 -2.51
CA GLY A 5 15.82 -12.72 -2.65
C GLY A 5 14.67 -12.10 -1.85
N LYS A 6 14.80 -10.86 -1.35
CA LYS A 6 13.73 -10.13 -0.62
C LYS A 6 12.42 -10.11 -1.39
N THR A 7 12.49 -9.70 -2.66
CA THR A 7 11.35 -9.63 -3.57
C THR A 7 10.75 -11.02 -3.80
N THR A 8 11.60 -12.05 -3.96
CA THR A 8 11.17 -13.44 -4.13
C THR A 8 10.40 -13.95 -2.90
N LEU A 9 10.90 -13.69 -1.69
CA LEU A 9 10.22 -14.08 -0.45
C LEU A 9 8.88 -13.35 -0.30
N ALA A 10 8.85 -12.04 -0.53
CA ALA A 10 7.61 -11.27 -0.48
C ALA A 10 6.60 -11.77 -1.54
N GLN A 11 7.05 -12.14 -2.74
CA GLN A 11 6.19 -12.75 -3.76
C GLN A 11 5.63 -14.10 -3.34
N LEU A 12 6.42 -14.95 -2.66
CA LEU A 12 5.95 -16.24 -2.14
C LEU A 12 4.85 -16.04 -1.09
N VAL A 13 5.07 -15.15 -0.11
CA VAL A 13 4.06 -14.81 0.91
C VAL A 13 2.80 -14.22 0.27
N TYR A 14 2.97 -13.29 -0.68
CA TYR A 14 1.86 -12.65 -1.39
C TYR A 14 1.00 -13.65 -2.18
N LYS A 15 1.61 -14.72 -2.70
CA LYS A 15 0.92 -15.77 -3.48
C LYS A 15 0.35 -16.90 -2.63
N ASP A 16 0.74 -17.01 -1.36
CA ASP A 16 0.27 -18.07 -0.45
C ASP A 16 -1.25 -18.03 -0.26
N ASP A 17 -1.92 -19.18 -0.40
CA ASP A 17 -3.37 -19.27 -0.32
C ASP A 17 -3.94 -18.95 1.07
N ARG A 18 -3.15 -19.09 2.13
CA ARG A 18 -3.56 -18.67 3.49
C ARG A 18 -3.63 -17.15 3.56
N VAL A 19 -2.66 -16.47 2.94
CA VAL A 19 -2.63 -15.00 2.84
C VAL A 19 -3.77 -14.52 1.94
N ARG A 20 -3.95 -15.13 0.77
CA ARG A 20 -5.04 -14.78 -0.16
C ARG A 20 -6.43 -14.90 0.46
N ARG A 21 -6.65 -15.90 1.32
CA ARG A 21 -7.95 -16.10 2.01
C ARG A 21 -8.13 -15.19 3.23
N ARG A 22 -7.04 -14.61 3.75
CA ARG A 22 -7.06 -13.81 4.99
C ARG A 22 -7.29 -12.33 4.74
N PHE A 23 -6.84 -11.81 3.62
CA PHE A 23 -6.91 -10.39 3.27
C PHE A 23 -7.92 -10.18 2.14
N GLU A 24 -8.86 -9.27 2.36
CA GLU A 24 -9.89 -8.87 1.39
C GLU A 24 -9.28 -7.98 0.31
N ILE A 25 -8.35 -7.11 0.71
CA ILE A 25 -7.63 -6.22 -0.18
C ILE A 25 -6.17 -6.64 -0.24
N LYS A 26 -5.63 -6.74 -1.45
CA LYS A 26 -4.23 -7.07 -1.64
C LYS A 26 -3.66 -6.32 -2.82
N ALA A 27 -2.64 -5.52 -2.58
CA ALA A 27 -1.96 -4.75 -3.61
C ALA A 27 -0.45 -4.84 -3.48
N TRP A 28 0.22 -4.81 -4.63
CA TRP A 28 1.67 -4.75 -4.71
C TRP A 28 2.02 -3.50 -5.50
N THR A 29 2.71 -2.57 -4.87
CA THR A 29 3.09 -1.31 -5.49
C THR A 29 4.61 -1.19 -5.43
N CYS A 30 5.23 -1.00 -6.59
CA CYS A 30 6.64 -0.61 -6.64
C CYS A 30 6.72 0.88 -6.32
N VAL A 31 7.53 1.25 -5.34
CA VAL A 31 7.81 2.66 -5.07
C VAL A 31 9.07 3.04 -5.84
N SER A 32 9.05 4.20 -6.48
CA SER A 32 10.24 4.75 -7.15
C SER A 32 11.28 5.21 -6.13
N GLU A 33 12.53 5.36 -6.56
CA GLU A 33 13.61 5.93 -5.74
C GLU A 33 13.24 7.32 -5.19
N ASP A 34 12.53 8.13 -6.00
CA ASP A 34 11.89 9.36 -5.54
C ASP A 34 10.61 9.02 -4.80
N PHE A 35 10.71 8.76 -3.50
CA PHE A 35 9.55 8.51 -2.66
C PHE A 35 8.66 9.77 -2.60
N ASP A 36 7.38 9.60 -2.94
CA ASP A 36 6.38 10.65 -2.89
C ASP A 36 5.06 10.05 -2.37
N VAL A 37 4.60 10.54 -1.22
CA VAL A 37 3.37 10.05 -0.55
C VAL A 37 2.16 10.16 -1.48
N PHE A 38 2.06 11.22 -2.27
CA PHE A 38 0.97 11.40 -3.23
C PHE A 38 1.00 10.32 -4.31
N ARG A 39 2.17 10.10 -4.94
CA ARG A 39 2.32 9.09 -6.00
C ARG A 39 2.08 7.68 -5.47
N VAL A 40 2.59 7.37 -4.28
CA VAL A 40 2.39 6.07 -3.62
C VAL A 40 0.91 5.85 -3.29
N THR A 41 0.24 6.82 -2.65
CA THR A 41 -1.19 6.73 -2.31
C THR A 41 -2.05 6.56 -3.56
N LYS A 42 -1.75 7.32 -4.61
CA LYS A 42 -2.44 7.21 -5.91
C LYS A 42 -2.28 5.83 -6.54
N SER A 43 -1.06 5.28 -6.51
CA SER A 43 -0.76 3.95 -7.05
C SER A 43 -1.43 2.82 -6.26
N MET A 44 -1.46 2.92 -4.92
CA MET A 44 -2.21 2.00 -4.07
C MET A 44 -3.71 2.01 -4.42
N LEU A 45 -4.32 3.19 -4.55
CA LEU A 45 -5.72 3.33 -4.92
C LEU A 45 -6.03 2.72 -6.29
N MET A 46 -5.19 2.97 -7.29
CA MET A 46 -5.32 2.35 -8.62
C MET A 46 -5.17 0.82 -8.56
N SER A 47 -4.42 0.29 -7.58
CA SER A 47 -4.20 -1.15 -7.44
C SER A 47 -5.35 -1.89 -6.74
N ILE A 48 -6.16 -1.19 -5.94
CA ILE A 48 -7.26 -1.80 -5.17
C ILE A 48 -8.64 -1.46 -5.69
N SER A 49 -8.78 -0.34 -6.41
CA SER A 49 -10.05 0.13 -6.94
C SER A 49 -10.05 0.06 -8.46
N ASN A 50 -11.16 -0.40 -9.05
CA ASN A 50 -11.41 -0.28 -10.50
C ASN A 50 -11.85 1.15 -10.88
N VAL A 51 -11.58 2.15 -10.03
CA VAL A 51 -12.06 3.52 -10.18
C VAL A 51 -10.95 4.39 -10.75
N THR A 52 -11.30 5.21 -11.73
CA THR A 52 -10.38 6.20 -12.31
C THR A 52 -10.02 7.25 -11.27
N VAL A 53 -8.76 7.27 -10.85
CA VAL A 53 -8.24 8.22 -9.86
C VAL A 53 -7.77 9.50 -10.56
N ASN A 54 -8.67 10.47 -10.71
CA ASN A 54 -8.39 11.78 -11.32
C ASN A 54 -8.04 12.87 -10.31
N ASP A 55 -7.98 12.55 -9.02
CA ASP A 55 -7.63 13.53 -7.99
C ASP A 55 -6.16 13.95 -8.09
N ASN A 56 -5.95 15.24 -7.87
CA ASN A 56 -4.64 15.91 -7.88
C ASN A 56 -4.25 16.42 -6.49
N ASP A 57 -4.99 16.02 -5.46
CA ASP A 57 -4.77 16.42 -4.06
C ASP A 57 -4.57 15.19 -3.17
N LEU A 58 -3.57 15.24 -2.29
CA LEU A 58 -3.20 14.12 -1.42
C LEU A 58 -4.31 13.81 -0.41
N ASN A 59 -4.96 14.82 0.17
CA ASN A 59 -5.99 14.61 1.18
C ASN A 59 -7.18 13.83 0.58
N SER A 60 -7.59 14.23 -0.63
CA SER A 60 -8.66 13.55 -1.39
C SER A 60 -8.33 12.09 -1.69
N LEU A 61 -7.07 11.79 -2.04
CA LEU A 61 -6.60 10.41 -2.22
C LEU A 61 -6.60 9.63 -0.89
N GLN A 62 -6.13 10.24 0.19
CA GLN A 62 -6.09 9.59 1.50
C GLN A 62 -7.48 9.26 2.02
N GLU A 63 -8.46 10.16 1.86
CA GLU A 63 -9.86 9.89 2.24
C GLU A 63 -10.49 8.75 1.43
N LYS A 64 -10.19 8.67 0.12
CA LYS A 64 -10.67 7.55 -0.72
C LYS A 64 -10.02 6.24 -0.30
N LEU A 65 -8.71 6.26 -0.04
CA LEU A 65 -7.99 5.07 0.41
C LEU A 65 -8.55 4.62 1.77
N GLU A 66 -8.76 5.54 2.70
CA GLU A 66 -9.36 5.26 4.00
C GLU A 66 -10.74 4.57 3.86
N LYS A 67 -11.62 5.10 3.00
CA LYS A 67 -12.93 4.50 2.72
C LYS A 67 -12.82 3.10 2.14
N GLU A 68 -11.87 2.86 1.25
CA GLU A 68 -11.66 1.54 0.68
C GLU A 68 -11.14 0.53 1.72
N LEU A 69 -10.36 0.98 2.70
CA LEU A 69 -9.77 0.14 3.74
C LEU A 69 -10.64 -0.05 4.98
N LEU A 70 -11.63 0.82 5.16
CA LEU A 70 -12.48 0.86 6.34
C LEU A 70 -13.07 -0.51 6.67
N LYS A 71 -12.74 -1.03 7.85
CA LYS A 71 -13.20 -2.34 8.38
C LYS A 71 -12.85 -3.56 7.51
N LYS A 72 -11.88 -3.44 6.61
CA LYS A 72 -11.37 -4.55 5.80
C LYS A 72 -9.99 -4.98 6.28
N LYS A 73 -9.67 -6.27 6.08
CA LYS A 73 -8.28 -6.75 6.21
C LYS A 73 -7.56 -6.53 4.89
N PHE A 74 -6.44 -5.81 4.92
CA PHE A 74 -5.65 -5.51 3.73
C PHE A 74 -4.17 -5.90 3.88
N LEU A 75 -3.54 -6.16 2.74
CA LEU A 75 -2.09 -6.36 2.62
C LEU A 75 -1.56 -5.50 1.46
N PHE A 76 -0.78 -4.48 1.79
CA PHE A 76 0.01 -3.73 0.82
C PHE A 76 1.47 -4.17 0.91
N VAL A 77 2.04 -4.58 -0.23
CA VAL A 77 3.47 -4.81 -0.35
C VAL A 77 4.07 -3.65 -1.13
N LEU A 78 4.97 -2.93 -0.47
CA LEU A 78 5.67 -1.79 -1.05
C LEU A 78 7.12 -2.20 -1.34
N GLY A 79 7.40 -2.38 -2.63
CA GLY A 79 8.75 -2.73 -3.10
C GLY A 79 9.67 -1.52 -3.09
N ASP A 80 10.92 -1.75 -2.66
CA ASP A 80 12.04 -0.81 -2.76
C ASP A 80 11.76 0.59 -2.22
N LEU A 81 11.20 0.65 -1.00
CA LEU A 81 11.06 1.89 -0.24
C LEU A 81 12.43 2.37 0.24
N TRP A 82 12.87 3.49 -0.31
CA TRP A 82 14.03 4.24 0.15
C TRP A 82 13.52 5.62 0.62
N ASN A 83 13.03 5.67 1.85
CA ASN A 83 12.69 6.93 2.48
C ASN A 83 13.02 6.89 3.97
N ASP A 84 13.95 7.75 4.39
CA ASP A 84 14.35 7.90 5.79
C ASP A 84 13.52 8.97 6.53
N ASN A 85 12.63 9.68 5.82
CA ASN A 85 11.79 10.71 6.41
C ASN A 85 10.59 10.09 7.15
N TYR A 86 10.64 10.15 8.48
CA TYR A 86 9.58 9.66 9.34
C TYR A 86 8.22 10.36 9.11
N ASN A 87 8.21 11.66 8.79
CA ASN A 87 6.97 12.42 8.61
C ASN A 87 6.19 11.93 7.39
N ASP A 88 6.90 11.59 6.32
CA ASP A 88 6.32 11.04 5.10
C ASP A 88 5.74 9.65 5.35
N TRP A 89 6.41 8.86 6.20
CA TRP A 89 5.92 7.55 6.63
C TRP A 89 4.67 7.67 7.49
N GLU A 90 4.66 8.61 8.44
CA GLU A 90 3.48 8.90 9.24
C GLU A 90 2.30 9.36 8.36
N LEU A 91 2.57 10.24 7.39
CA LEU A 91 1.57 10.75 6.46
C LEU A 91 0.99 9.63 5.60
N LEU A 92 1.83 8.74 5.04
CA LEU A 92 1.39 7.58 4.28
C LEU A 92 0.54 6.61 5.13
N ASN A 93 0.85 6.46 6.42
CA ASN A 93 0.17 5.52 7.30
C ASN A 93 -1.21 6.00 7.81
N ARG A 94 -1.57 7.28 7.63
CA ARG A 94 -2.85 7.81 8.16
C ARG A 94 -4.09 7.02 7.69
N PRO A 95 -4.26 6.72 6.39
CA PRO A 95 -5.44 6.00 5.91
C PRO A 95 -5.54 4.56 6.44
N PHE A 96 -4.40 3.95 6.79
CA PHE A 96 -4.35 2.56 7.28
C PHE A 96 -4.96 2.41 8.67
N LYS A 97 -5.11 3.50 9.43
CA LYS A 97 -5.73 3.50 10.76
C LYS A 97 -7.23 3.17 10.73
N ALA A 98 -7.89 3.33 9.57
CA ALA A 98 -9.29 2.92 9.41
C ALA A 98 -9.47 1.40 9.18
N GLY A 99 -8.36 0.69 8.94
CA GLY A 99 -8.33 -0.76 8.80
C GLY A 99 -8.77 -1.50 10.05
N THR A 100 -9.15 -2.76 9.87
CA THR A 100 -9.24 -3.68 11.01
C THR A 100 -7.82 -3.98 11.52
N PRO A 101 -7.57 -3.95 12.84
CA PRO A 101 -6.28 -4.34 13.40
C PRO A 101 -5.81 -5.69 12.86
N GLY A 102 -4.55 -5.73 12.42
CA GLY A 102 -3.87 -6.98 12.06
C GLY A 102 -3.76 -7.90 13.27
N ILE A 103 -3.77 -9.22 13.02
CA ILE A 103 -3.47 -10.25 14.03
C ILE A 103 -2.09 -10.79 13.72
#